data_AF-A0A7V5AMP3-F1
#
_entry.id   AF-A0A7V5AMP3-F1
#
_cell.length_a   1.000
_cell.length_b   1.000
_cell.length_c   1.000
_cell.angle_alpha   90.00
_cell.angle_beta   90.00
_cell.angle_gamma   90.00
#
_symmetry.space_group_name_H-M   'P 1'
#
loop_
_entity.id
_entity.type
_entity.pdbx_description
1 polymer ?
#
loop_
_entity_poly.entity_id
_entity_poly.type
_entity_poly.pdbx_seq_one_letter_code
_entity_poly.pdbx_strand_id
1 'polypeptide(L)' 'MSQIKEKLRQAHRIIYMEGLAEDASRGHISVRDEEGHIYVKRWGGGFEEVA' A
#
# COMPACT_ATOMS: atom_id res chain seq x y z
N MET A 1 11.93 5.17 -7.58
CA MET A 1 10.62 4.96 -6.92
C MET A 1 10.56 5.92 -5.72
N SER A 2 9.46 6.64 -5.49
CA SER A 2 9.40 7.61 -4.37
C SER A 2 9.35 6.88 -3.01
N GLN A 3 9.87 7.50 -1.95
CA GLN A 3 9.87 6.92 -0.59
C GLN A 3 8.46 6.56 -0.10
N ILE A 4 7.46 7.35 -0.51
CA ILE A 4 6.05 7.14 -0.16
C ILE A 4 5.50 5.87 -0.83
N LYS A 5 5.82 5.66 -2.11
CA LYS A 5 5.41 4.46 -2.84
C LYS A 5 6.00 3.20 -2.21
N GLU A 6 7.25 3.28 -1.76
CA GLU A 6 7.89 2.18 -1.03
C GLU A 6 7.19 1.91 0.32
N LYS A 7 6.84 2.94 1.10
CA LYS A 7 6.06 2.77 2.34
C LYS A 7 4.72 2.10 2.09
N LEU A 8 4.01 2.54 1.05
CA LEU A 8 2.70 2.00 0.67
C LEU A 8 2.84 0.52 0.23
N ARG A 9 3.83 0.21 -0.61
CA ARG A 9 4.16 -1.15 -1.06
C ARG A 9 4.49 -2.07 0.12
N GLN A 10 5.33 -1.62 1.06
CA GLN A 10 5.73 -2.41 2.23
C GLN A 10 4.54 -2.70 3.15
N ALA A 11 3.75 -1.68 3.50
CA ALA A 11 2.57 -1.87 4.33
C ALA A 11 1.60 -2.87 3.70
N HIS A 12 1.43 -2.79 2.38
CA HIS A 12 0.55 -3.66 1.64
C HIS A 12 1.03 -5.12 1.57
N ARG A 13 2.34 -5.30 1.38
CA ARG A 13 2.98 -6.62 1.49
C ARG A 13 2.83 -7.21 2.90
N ILE A 14 2.98 -6.42 3.95
CA ILE A 14 2.85 -6.90 5.34
C ILE A 14 1.44 -7.45 5.57
N ILE A 15 0.38 -6.69 5.25
CA ILE A 15 -0.99 -7.15 5.52
C ILE A 15 -1.33 -8.47 4.80
N TYR A 16 -0.79 -8.67 3.59
CA TYR A 16 -1.01 -9.89 2.84
C TYR A 16 -0.20 -11.06 3.42
N MET A 17 1.09 -10.85 3.70
CA MET A 17 1.97 -11.91 4.24
C MET A 17 1.56 -12.36 5.64
N GLU A 18 0.98 -11.48 6.45
CA GLU A 18 0.43 -11.80 7.77
C GLU A 18 -0.97 -12.43 7.72
N GLY A 19 -1.53 -12.65 6.52
CA GLY A 19 -2.87 -13.21 6.34
C GLY A 19 -4.01 -12.31 6.82
N LEU A 20 -3.75 -11.01 7.03
CA LEU A 20 -4.76 -10.00 7.40
C LEU A 20 -5.61 -9.57 6.20
N ALA A 21 -5.12 -9.81 5.00
CA ALA A 21 -5.84 -9.68 3.74
C ALA A 21 -5.94 -11.05 3.07
N GLU A 22 -7.11 -11.37 2.51
CA GLU A 22 -7.36 -12.62 1.79
C GLU A 22 -6.46 -12.78 0.56
N ASP A 23 -6.18 -11.68 -0.12
CA ASP A 23 -5.29 -11.62 -1.28
C ASP A 23 -4.57 -10.25 -1.36
N ALA A 24 -3.60 -10.15 -2.27
CA ALA A 24 -2.79 -8.94 -2.46
C ALA A 24 -3.58 -7.72 -2.97
N SER A 25 -4.81 -7.89 -3.47
CA SER A 25 -5.71 -6.82 -3.94
C SER A 25 -6.65 -6.30 -2.85
N ARG A 26 -6.77 -6.99 -1.71
CA ARG A 26 -7.63 -6.61 -0.58
C ARG A 26 -6.91 -5.71 0.42
N GLY A 27 -7.68 -5.08 1.30
CA GLY A 27 -7.19 -4.12 2.29
C GLY A 27 -7.08 -2.69 1.75
N HIS A 28 -7.28 -1.72 2.66
CA HIS A 28 -7.17 -0.29 2.41
C HIS A 28 -5.99 0.27 3.20
N ILE A 29 -5.04 0.89 2.49
CA ILE A 29 -3.84 1.48 3.09
C ILE A 29 -3.68 2.89 2.56
N SER A 30 -3.41 3.80 3.48
CA SER A 30 -3.01 5.17 3.17
C SER A 30 -1.70 5.52 3.86
N VAL A 31 -0.89 6.35 3.19
CA VAL A 31 0.37 6.91 3.72
C VAL A 31 0.29 8.42 3.58
N ARG A 32 0.66 9.13 4.64
CA ARG A 32 0.77 10.59 4.64
C ARG A 32 2.24 11.00 4.47
N ASP A 33 2.51 11.97 3.60
CA ASP A 33 3.83 12.58 3.49
C ASP A 33 4.05 13.72 4.50
N GLU A 34 5.21 14.35 4.46
CA GLU A 34 5.58 15.44 5.37
C GLU A 34 4.82 16.76 5.08
N GLU A 35 4.38 16.96 3.83
CA GLU A 35 3.57 18.10 3.40
C GLU A 35 2.09 17.91 3.74
N GLY A 36 1.71 16.70 4.12
CA GLY A 36 0.37 16.32 4.55
C GLY A 36 -0.50 15.72 3.46
N HIS A 37 0.03 15.47 2.25
CA HIS A 37 -0.67 14.75 1.20
C HIS A 37 -0.92 13.29 1.60
N ILE A 38 -2.07 12.76 1.20
CA ILE A 38 -2.48 11.38 1.47
C ILE A 38 -2.40 10.57 0.18
N TYR A 39 -1.61 9.51 0.22
CA TYR A 39 -1.48 8.54 -0.85
C TYR A 39 -2.26 7.31 -0.47
N VAL A 40 -3.17 6.88 -1.34
CA VAL A 40 -4.06 5.76 -1.09
C VAL A 40 -3.79 4.68 -2.12
N LYS A 41 -3.70 3.43 -1.67
CA LYS A 41 -3.66 2.27 -2.54
C LYS A 41 -4.93 2.21 -3.39
N ARG A 42 -4.78 2.04 -4.72
CA ARG A 42 -5.90 1.87 -5.64
C ARG A 42 -6.74 0.65 -5.26
N TRP A 43 -8.06 0.78 -5.35
CA TRP A 43 -8.97 -0.36 -5.15
C TRP A 43 -8.68 -1.48 -6.16
N GLY A 44 -8.56 -2.72 -5.68
CA GLY A 44 -8.30 -3.90 -6.49
C GLY A 44 -6.88 -4.02 -7.07
N GLY A 45 -5.98 -3.07 -6.80
CA GLY A 45 -4.58 -3.15 -7.22
C GLY A 45 -3.71 -3.88 -6.20
N GLY A 46 -2.79 -4.73 -6.67
CA GLY A 46 -1.77 -5.42 -5.86
C GLY A 46 -0.66 -4.50 -5.36
N PHE A 47 0.18 -4.99 -4.44
CA PHE A 47 1.37 -4.22 -4.00
C PHE A 47 2.44 -4.13 -5.10
N GLU A 48 2.43 -5.03 -6.06
CA GLU A 48 3.31 -5.07 -7.23
C GLU A 48 3.01 -3.93 -8.21
N GLU A 49 1.79 -3.39 -8.18
CA GLU A 49 1.33 -2.31 -9.06
C GLU A 49 1.63 -0.91 -8.50
N VAL A 50 2.26 -0.83 -7.33
CA VAL A 50 2.70 0.42 -6.70
C VAL A 50 3.98 0.92 -7.40
N ALA A 51 3.84 1.44 -8.62
CA ALA A 51 4.89 2.09 -9.41
C ALA A 51 5.09 3.54 -8.99
#